data_AF-A0A2J0MLY8-F1
#
_entry.id   AF-A0A2J0MLY8-F1
#
_cell.length_a   1.000
_cell.length_b   1.000
_cell.length_c   1.000
_cell.angle_alpha   90.00
_cell.angle_beta   90.00
_cell.angle_gamma   90.00
#
_symmetry.space_group_name_H-M   'P 1'
#
loop_
_entity.id
_entity.type
_entity.pdbx_description
1 polymer ?
#
loop_
_entity_poly.entity_id
_entity_poly.type
_entity_poly.pdbx_seq_one_letter_code
_entity_poly.pdbx_strand_id
1 'polypeptide(L)'
;MLILMNASLINTIEDIRNFLNPSDKVVFERCPKNADVVYVWIESFLVRFEYLLLNKTGKGLVKRYIEKLTGYSRAQVTRLVGEEGTKEFTF
;
A
#
# COMPACT_ATOMS: atom_id res chain seq x y z
N MET A 1 15.38 0.69 13.92
CA MET A 1 14.98 -0.74 13.75
C MET A 1 13.53 -0.74 13.31
N LEU A 2 13.28 -1.08 12.05
CA LEU A 2 12.00 -0.88 11.36
C LEU A 2 11.18 -2.16 11.46
N ILE A 3 10.06 -2.07 12.17
CA ILE A 3 9.11 -3.16 12.35
C ILE A 3 8.58 -3.56 10.97
N LEU A 4 8.60 -4.86 10.70
CA LEU A 4 8.06 -5.51 9.51
C LEU A 4 6.63 -5.02 9.27
N MET A 5 6.46 -4.04 8.39
CA MET A 5 5.15 -3.50 7.99
C MET A 5 4.45 -4.50 7.07
N ASN A 6 4.20 -5.72 7.56
CA ASN A 6 3.36 -6.75 6.95
C ASN A 6 3.68 -7.08 5.47
N ALA A 7 4.88 -6.75 4.98
CA ALA A 7 5.26 -6.94 3.58
C ALA A 7 5.69 -8.38 3.28
N SER A 8 5.91 -9.20 4.31
CA SER A 8 6.29 -10.60 4.18
C SER A 8 5.09 -11.55 4.08
N LEU A 9 3.89 -11.10 4.46
CA LEU A 9 2.67 -11.92 4.47
C LEU A 9 1.72 -11.62 3.31
N ILE A 10 1.86 -10.47 2.65
CA ILE A 10 1.00 -10.06 1.53
C ILE A 10 1.83 -9.97 0.27
N ASN A 11 1.64 -10.93 -0.63
CA ASN A 11 2.36 -11.01 -1.89
C ASN A 11 1.42 -10.91 -3.11
N THR A 12 0.10 -11.07 -2.91
CA THR A 12 -0.89 -11.05 -3.98
C THR A 12 -2.07 -10.13 -3.69
N ILE A 13 -2.76 -9.69 -4.74
CA ILE A 13 -3.98 -8.86 -4.60
C ILE A 13 -5.07 -9.61 -3.84
N GLU A 14 -5.09 -10.94 -3.92
CA GLU A 14 -6.02 -11.77 -3.15
C GLU A 14 -5.68 -11.78 -1.66
N ASP A 15 -4.40 -11.75 -1.30
CA ASP A 15 -3.98 -11.58 0.10
C ASP A 15 -4.44 -10.21 0.64
N ILE A 16 -4.35 -9.16 -0.17
CA ILE A 16 -4.90 -7.83 0.18
C ILE A 16 -6.41 -7.93 0.40
N ARG A 17 -7.12 -8.63 -0.49
CA ARG A 17 -8.58 -8.79 -0.38
C ARG A 17 -8.96 -9.53 0.90
N ASN A 18 -8.27 -10.62 1.21
CA ASN A 18 -8.48 -11.40 2.42
C ASN A 18 -8.15 -10.57 3.67
N PHE A 19 -7.04 -9.82 3.65
CA PHE A 19 -6.67 -8.92 4.74
C PHE A 19 -7.71 -7.80 4.99
N LEU A 20 -8.34 -7.30 3.93
CA LEU A 20 -9.37 -6.28 4.04
C LEU A 20 -10.73 -6.84 4.48
N ASN A 21 -10.91 -8.15 4.58
CA ASN A 21 -12.14 -8.72 5.10
C ASN A 21 -12.28 -8.42 6.61
N PRO A 22 -13.46 -7.99 7.06
CA PRO A 22 -13.69 -7.52 8.44
C PRO A 22 -13.58 -8.60 9.52
N SER A 23 -13.41 -9.88 9.14
CA SER A 23 -13.21 -11.01 10.05
C SER A 23 -11.82 -11.01 10.70
N ASP A 24 -10.81 -10.47 10.01
CA ASP A 24 -9.44 -10.52 10.50
C ASP A 24 -9.16 -9.31 11.39
N LYS A 25 -9.25 -9.53 12.70
CA LYS A 25 -8.75 -8.63 13.75
C LYS A 25 -7.22 -8.57 13.69
N VAL A 26 -6.66 -8.05 12.60
CA VAL A 26 -5.23 -7.78 12.55
C VAL A 26 -4.98 -6.49 13.32
N VAL A 27 -4.23 -6.62 14.41
CA VAL A 27 -3.68 -5.49 15.15
C VAL A 27 -2.66 -4.84 14.22
N PHE A 28 -2.99 -3.65 13.72
CA PHE A 28 -2.07 -2.85 12.93
C PHE A 28 -0.90 -2.44 13.83
N GLU A 29 0.27 -3.02 13.62
CA GLU A 29 1.50 -2.44 14.14
C GLU A 29 1.68 -1.10 13.43
N ARG A 30 1.42 -0.03 14.20
CA ARG A 30 1.37 1.34 13.70
C ARG A 30 2.62 1.67 12.88
N CYS A 31 2.39 2.22 11.70
CA CYS A 31 3.40 2.75 10.82
C CYS A 31 4.36 3.71 11.56
N PRO A 32 5.68 3.68 11.27
CA PRO A 32 6.62 4.65 11.82
C PRO A 32 6.16 6.09 11.52
N LYS A 33 6.32 7.00 12.48
CA LYS A 33 5.93 8.41 12.34
C LYS A 33 6.73 9.19 11.27
N ASN A 34 7.75 8.57 10.68
CA ASN A 34 8.58 9.20 9.67
C ASN A 34 7.95 9.04 8.30
N ALA A 35 7.46 10.16 7.73
CA ALA A 35 6.80 10.20 6.44
C ALA A 35 7.67 9.64 5.30
N ASP A 36 8.98 9.92 5.30
CA ASP A 36 9.91 9.48 4.24
C ASP A 36 10.00 7.95 4.18
N VAL A 37 10.03 7.31 5.34
CA VAL A 37 10.03 5.84 5.44
C VAL A 37 8.73 5.25 4.90
N VAL A 38 7.59 5.91 5.19
CA VAL A 38 6.29 5.49 4.66
C VAL A 38 6.25 5.63 3.15
N TYR A 39 6.78 6.72 2.60
CA TYR A 39 6.79 6.97 1.16
C TYR A 39 7.61 5.93 0.40
N VAL A 40 8.84 5.65 0.84
CA VAL A 40 9.70 4.63 0.22
C VAL A 40 9.05 3.24 0.29
N TRP A 41 8.36 2.93 1.39
CA TRP A 41 7.62 1.67 1.52
C TRP A 41 6.43 1.61 0.54
N ILE A 42 5.65 2.70 0.40
CA ILE A 42 4.53 2.77 -0.54
C ILE A 42 5.04 2.58 -1.97
N GLU A 43 6.09 3.30 -2.39
CA GLU A 43 6.70 3.15 -3.72
C GLU A 43 7.09 1.70 -4.00
N SER A 44 7.87 1.10 -3.09
CA SER A 44 8.31 -0.30 -3.21
C SER A 44 7.13 -1.28 -3.28
N PHE A 45 6.05 -0.99 -2.56
CA PHE A 45 4.82 -1.79 -2.59
C PHE A 45 4.08 -1.65 -3.93
N LEU A 46 3.95 -0.42 -4.45
CA LEU A 46 3.28 -0.20 -5.74
C LEU A 46 4.00 -0.90 -6.90
N VAL A 47 5.34 -0.86 -6.91
CA VAL A 47 6.18 -1.57 -7.90
C VAL A 47 5.99 -3.07 -7.77
N ARG A 48 6.06 -3.63 -6.56
CA ARG A 48 5.89 -5.07 -6.32
C ARG A 48 4.55 -5.61 -6.82
N PHE A 49 3.48 -4.83 -6.68
CA PHE A 49 2.13 -5.22 -7.10
C PHE A 49 1.81 -4.86 -8.55
N GLU A 50 2.81 -4.41 -9.32
CA GLU A 50 2.65 -3.94 -10.69
C GLU A 50 1.45 -2.98 -10.81
N TYR A 51 1.36 -2.03 -9.88
CA TYR A 51 0.14 -1.26 -9.65
C TYR A 51 -0.40 -0.61 -10.93
N LEU A 52 0.47 -0.23 -11.86
CA LEU A 52 0.09 0.34 -13.15
C LEU A 52 -0.67 -0.63 -14.05
N LEU A 53 -0.29 -1.90 -14.03
CA LEU A 53 -0.90 -3.00 -14.79
C LEU A 53 -2.21 -3.50 -14.15
N LEU A 54 -2.46 -3.16 -12.89
CA LEU A 54 -3.69 -3.55 -12.21
C LEU A 54 -4.94 -2.91 -12.84
N ASN A 55 -6.01 -3.70 -12.89
CA ASN A 55 -7.35 -3.21 -13.21
C ASN A 55 -7.88 -2.27 -12.10
N LYS A 56 -8.99 -1.57 -12.38
CA LYS A 56 -9.59 -0.59 -11.44
C LYS A 56 -9.87 -1.19 -10.05
N THR A 57 -10.28 -2.46 -10.00
CA THR A 57 -10.57 -3.17 -8.74
C THR A 57 -9.30 -3.44 -7.94
N GLY A 58 -8.25 -3.98 -8.58
CA GLY A 58 -6.94 -4.21 -7.97
C GLY A 58 -6.31 -2.91 -7.45
N LYS A 59 -6.39 -1.84 -8.24
CA LYS A 59 -5.97 -0.49 -7.82
C LYS A 59 -6.71 -0.01 -6.58
N GLY A 60 -8.02 -0.28 -6.49
CA GLY A 60 -8.84 0.05 -5.31
C GLY A 60 -8.44 -0.72 -4.06
N LEU A 61 -8.11 -2.00 -4.19
CA LEU A 61 -7.66 -2.85 -3.08
C LEU A 61 -6.32 -2.38 -2.52
N VAL A 62 -5.35 -2.10 -3.38
CA VAL A 62 -4.03 -1.57 -2.99
C VAL A 62 -4.17 -0.25 -2.23
N LYS A 63 -4.99 0.69 -2.72
CA LYS A 63 -5.20 1.97 -2.03
C LYS A 63 -5.81 1.79 -0.64
N ARG A 64 -6.85 0.96 -0.51
CA ARG A 64 -7.49 0.68 0.78
C ARG A 64 -6.54 0.00 1.76
N TYR A 65 -5.65 -0.84 1.26
CA TYR A 65 -4.62 -1.45 2.08
C TYR A 65 -3.66 -0.40 2.64
N ILE A 66 -3.16 0.50 1.80
CA ILE A 66 -2.27 1.60 2.22
C ILE A 66 -2.99 2.51 3.23
N GLU A 67 -4.25 2.89 2.98
CA GLU A 67 -5.07 3.70 3.91
C GLU A 67 -5.15 3.04 5.29
N LYS A 68 -5.45 1.73 5.34
CA LYS A 68 -5.56 0.96 6.58
C LYS A 68 -4.23 0.82 7.32
N LEU A 69 -3.13 0.58 6.61
CA LEU A 69 -1.82 0.31 7.21
C LEU A 69 -1.13 1.60 7.70
N THR A 70 -1.28 2.69 6.95
CA THR A 70 -0.62 3.97 7.23
C THR A 70 -1.49 4.93 8.05
N GLY A 71 -2.82 4.75 8.03
CA GLY A 71 -3.77 5.72 8.57
C GLY A 71 -3.93 6.97 7.71
N TYR A 72 -3.33 7.02 6.52
CA TYR A 72 -3.50 8.13 5.58
C TYR A 72 -4.92 8.18 5.03
N SER A 73 -5.39 9.39 4.80
CA SER A 73 -6.66 9.60 4.11
C SER A 73 -6.59 9.13 2.66
N ARG A 74 -7.75 8.77 2.11
CA ARG A 74 -7.92 8.42 0.70
C ARG A 74 -7.36 9.46 -0.27
N ALA A 75 -7.45 10.74 0.08
CA ALA A 75 -6.91 11.84 -0.72
C ALA A 75 -5.39 11.82 -0.75
N GLN A 76 -4.74 11.62 0.41
CA GLN A 76 -3.29 11.48 0.52
C GLN A 76 -2.80 10.27 -0.29
N VAL A 77 -3.41 9.10 -0.10
CA VAL A 77 -3.04 7.89 -0.84
C VAL A 77 -3.24 8.07 -2.35
N THR A 78 -4.35 8.68 -2.78
CA THR A 78 -4.59 8.90 -4.21
C THR A 78 -3.57 9.85 -4.83
N ARG A 79 -3.17 10.90 -4.11
CA ARG A 79 -2.12 11.81 -4.56
C ARG A 79 -0.79 11.09 -4.71
N LEU A 80 -0.37 10.35 -3.70
CA LEU A 80 0.90 9.61 -3.70
C LEU A 80 0.95 8.57 -4.81
N VAL A 81 -0.08 7.74 -4.90
CA VAL A 81 -0.14 6.71 -5.93
C VAL A 81 -0.24 7.32 -7.34
N GLY A 82 -0.83 8.51 -7.46
CA GLY A 82 -0.87 9.26 -8.70
C GLY A 82 0.49 9.84 -9.10
N GLU A 83 1.22 10.42 -8.14
CA GLU A 83 2.56 10.99 -8.32
C GLU A 83 3.60 9.89 -8.61
N GLU A 84 3.55 8.77 -7.88
CA GLU A 84 4.49 7.64 -8.05
C GLU A 84 4.17 6.77 -9.27
N GLY A 85 2.90 6.53 -9.56
CA GLY A 85 2.49 5.77 -10.75
C GLY A 85 2.88 6.42 -12.08
N THR A 86 3.19 7.72 -12.08
CA THR A 86 3.68 8.43 -13.26
C THR A 86 5.20 8.41 -13.42
N LYS A 87 5.97 8.07 -12.38
CA LYS A 87 7.44 8.14 -12.43
C LYS A 87 8.10 6.93 -13.10
N GLU A 88 7.45 5.77 -13.14
CA GLU A 88 7.97 4.54 -13.77
C GLU A 88 8.15 4.61 -15.31
N PHE A 89 7.73 5.70 -15.97
CA PHE A 89 7.96 5.94 -17.40
C PHE A 89 9.03 7.01 -17.70
N THR A 90 9.80 7.45 -16.70
CA THR A 90 10.91 8.39 -16.90
C THR A 90 12.23 7.76 -16.48
N PHE A 91 12.74 6.83 -17.29
CA PHE A 91 14.17 6.60 -17.52
C PHE A 91 14.38 5.98 -18.90
#